data_AF-A0A367V8S5-F1
#
_entry.id   AF-A0A367V8S5-F1
#
_cell.length_a   1.000
_cell.length_b   1.000
_cell.length_c   1.000
_cell.angle_alpha   90.00
_cell.angle_beta   90.00
_cell.angle_gamma   90.00
#
_symmetry.space_group_name_H-M   'P 1'
#
loop_
_entity.id
_entity.type
_entity.pdbx_description
1 polymer ?
#
loop_
_entity_poly.entity_id
_entity_poly.type
_entity_poly.pdbx_seq_one_letter_code
_entity_poly.pdbx_strand_id
1 'polypeptide(L)'
;MIKKLVALATAALLTGCVTAADKFQTDMPIGTVVTDKVSTPQGDVLLPPGKWTVVGKDLFRNNNYHPFGQVALAQISVTKELDGLVFFTTPLESHFGYGFYATGACDRREGDLYHEKSSNQELGVQGCFSVRDLGVSLDDSDEAHLTQADSYLDTHNVYRHDSMLFSAYRVVRGHKLLVVQYGFNYRQPTGNVIPGYTPAEKFNYDKSFGRELWKTNLETVIAWSKEKEDTIRSTFLD
;
A
#
# COMPACT_ATOMS: atom_id res chain seq x y z
N MET A 1 -10.95 -10.16 -66.88
CA MET A 1 -10.17 -10.34 -65.64
C MET A 1 -10.01 -9.00 -64.95
N ILE A 2 -10.19 -9.02 -63.62
CA ILE A 2 -9.73 -8.04 -62.62
C ILE A 2 -10.42 -6.66 -62.65
N LYS A 3 -11.54 -6.57 -61.91
CA LYS A 3 -11.96 -5.36 -61.20
C LYS A 3 -12.63 -5.75 -59.89
N LYS A 4 -11.84 -6.17 -58.90
CA LYS A 4 -12.20 -6.12 -57.48
C LYS A 4 -10.91 -6.11 -56.68
N LEU A 5 -10.62 -4.97 -56.05
CA LEU A 5 -9.91 -4.86 -54.78
C LEU A 5 -9.91 -3.36 -54.42
N VAL A 6 -11.03 -2.96 -53.84
CA VAL A 6 -11.15 -1.73 -53.05
C VAL A 6 -11.31 -2.18 -51.61
N ALA A 7 -10.65 -1.44 -50.71
CA ALA A 7 -10.84 -1.41 -49.26
C ALA A 7 -10.27 -2.59 -48.45
N LEU A 8 -9.01 -2.45 -48.03
CA LEU A 8 -8.50 -2.99 -46.76
C LEU A 8 -7.20 -2.26 -46.40
N ALA A 9 -7.29 -0.96 -46.08
CA ALA A 9 -6.12 -0.18 -45.66
C ALA A 9 -6.42 0.90 -44.59
N THR A 10 -7.57 0.83 -43.92
CA THR A 10 -7.97 1.86 -42.92
C THR A 10 -8.32 1.30 -41.54
N ALA A 11 -8.03 0.03 -41.25
CA ALA A 11 -8.36 -0.59 -39.96
C ALA A 11 -7.17 -0.75 -38.99
N ALA A 12 -5.99 -0.17 -39.28
CA ALA A 12 -4.76 -0.48 -38.55
C ALA A 12 -4.23 0.60 -37.59
N LEU A 13 -4.93 1.72 -37.36
CA LEU A 13 -4.40 2.84 -36.54
C LEU A 13 -5.42 3.45 -35.57
N LEU A 14 -6.11 2.60 -34.80
CA LEU A 14 -6.84 3.01 -33.58
C LEU A 14 -6.38 2.18 -32.38
N THR A 15 -5.08 1.86 -32.29
CA THR A 15 -4.49 1.49 -31.00
C THR A 15 -4.47 2.76 -30.16
N GLY A 16 -5.57 3.01 -29.43
CA GLY A 16 -5.66 4.12 -28.49
C GLY A 16 -4.45 4.07 -27.54
N CYS A 17 -3.78 5.19 -27.34
CA CYS A 17 -2.79 5.32 -26.29
C CYS A 17 -3.48 5.00 -24.96
N VAL A 18 -3.27 3.79 -24.44
CA VAL A 18 -3.76 3.41 -23.11
C VAL A 18 -2.98 4.27 -22.12
N THR A 19 -3.67 5.18 -21.43
CA THR A 19 -3.02 6.01 -20.40
C THR A 19 -2.64 5.14 -19.21
N ALA A 20 -1.71 5.60 -18.36
CA ALA A 20 -1.36 4.83 -17.16
C ALA A 20 -2.56 4.74 -16.20
N ALA A 21 -3.48 5.73 -16.25
CA ALA A 21 -4.76 5.70 -15.54
C ALA A 21 -5.70 4.60 -16.06
N ASP A 22 -5.86 4.47 -17.38
CA ASP A 22 -6.70 3.41 -17.98
C ASP A 22 -6.13 2.02 -17.65
N LYS A 23 -4.80 1.88 -17.76
CA LYS A 23 -4.09 0.64 -17.41
C LYS A 23 -4.24 0.29 -15.93
N PHE A 24 -4.15 1.25 -15.03
CA PHE A 24 -4.39 1.03 -13.60
C PHE A 24 -5.82 0.53 -13.32
N GLN A 25 -6.80 1.04 -14.06
CA GLN A 25 -8.17 0.56 -13.91
C GLN A 25 -8.33 -0.90 -14.36
N THR A 26 -7.52 -1.38 -15.33
CA THR A 26 -7.60 -2.75 -15.84
C THR A 26 -6.68 -3.74 -15.13
N ASP A 27 -5.52 -3.32 -14.65
CA ASP A 27 -4.43 -4.23 -14.24
C ASP A 27 -4.62 -4.86 -12.85
N MET A 28 -5.60 -4.42 -12.07
CA MET A 28 -5.88 -4.93 -10.72
C MET A 28 -7.38 -4.96 -10.44
N PRO A 29 -8.16 -5.85 -11.07
CA PRO A 29 -9.57 -5.97 -10.74
C PRO A 29 -9.77 -6.39 -9.27
N ILE A 30 -10.89 -5.97 -8.69
CA ILE A 30 -11.27 -6.39 -7.33
C ILE A 30 -11.38 -7.93 -7.31
N GLY A 31 -10.82 -8.56 -6.29
CA GLY A 31 -10.70 -10.01 -6.14
C GLY A 31 -9.42 -10.60 -6.72
N THR A 32 -8.58 -9.82 -7.42
CA THR A 32 -7.26 -10.31 -7.86
C THR A 32 -6.35 -10.57 -6.68
N VAL A 33 -5.66 -11.71 -6.70
CA VAL A 33 -4.64 -12.07 -5.70
C VAL A 33 -3.26 -11.72 -6.23
N VAL A 34 -2.50 -10.97 -5.43
CA VAL A 34 -1.11 -10.58 -5.67
C VAL A 34 -0.20 -11.10 -4.55
N THR A 35 1.07 -11.29 -4.86
CA THR A 35 2.11 -11.72 -3.92
C THR A 35 3.36 -10.90 -4.13
N ASP A 36 4.17 -10.76 -3.08
CA ASP A 36 5.50 -10.11 -3.06
C ASP A 36 5.54 -8.61 -3.38
N LYS A 37 4.92 -8.17 -4.47
CA LYS A 37 4.86 -6.77 -4.88
C LYS A 37 3.68 -6.45 -5.77
N VAL A 38 3.36 -5.16 -5.86
CA VAL A 38 2.41 -4.60 -6.82
C VAL A 38 3.13 -3.63 -7.74
N SER A 39 3.15 -3.92 -9.04
CA SER A 39 3.78 -3.03 -10.00
C SER A 39 2.91 -1.83 -10.34
N THR A 40 3.49 -0.63 -10.22
CA THR A 40 2.84 0.62 -10.59
C THR A 40 3.72 1.38 -11.58
N PRO A 41 3.18 2.35 -12.34
CA PRO A 41 3.97 3.13 -13.30
C PRO A 41 5.18 3.85 -12.70
N GLN A 42 5.15 4.14 -11.39
CA GLN A 42 6.19 4.89 -10.69
C GLN A 42 7.22 4.00 -9.99
N GLY A 43 6.96 2.70 -9.89
CA GLY A 43 7.77 1.75 -9.12
C GLY A 43 6.94 0.64 -8.51
N ASP A 44 7.62 -0.35 -7.94
CA ASP A 44 6.96 -1.47 -7.31
C ASP A 44 6.64 -1.16 -5.83
N VAL A 45 5.45 -1.55 -5.38
CA VAL A 45 5.06 -1.50 -3.96
C VAL A 45 5.32 -2.88 -3.36
N LEU A 46 6.31 -2.98 -2.45
CA LEU A 46 6.62 -4.22 -1.75
C LEU A 46 5.44 -4.65 -0.85
N LEU A 47 5.12 -5.94 -0.84
CA LEU A 47 4.12 -6.54 0.05
C LEU A 47 4.80 -7.41 1.10
N PRO A 48 4.25 -7.49 2.33
CA PRO A 48 4.67 -8.50 3.29
C PRO A 48 4.39 -9.92 2.74
N PRO A 49 5.11 -10.95 3.24
CA PRO A 49 4.88 -12.33 2.81
C PRO A 49 3.42 -12.75 2.98
N GLY A 50 2.80 -13.22 1.90
CA GLY A 50 1.41 -13.63 1.93
C GLY A 50 0.71 -13.50 0.59
N LYS A 51 -0.55 -13.92 0.57
CA LYS A 51 -1.48 -13.71 -0.54
C LYS A 51 -2.37 -12.53 -0.20
N TRP A 52 -2.35 -11.52 -1.05
CA TRP A 52 -3.05 -10.26 -0.85
C TRP A 52 -4.12 -10.10 -1.91
N THR A 53 -5.36 -9.96 -1.50
CA THR A 53 -6.50 -9.79 -2.41
C THR A 53 -6.78 -8.31 -2.59
N VAL A 54 -6.92 -7.84 -3.82
CA VAL A 54 -7.40 -6.48 -4.11
C VAL A 54 -8.85 -6.37 -3.68
N VAL A 55 -9.13 -5.57 -2.66
CA VAL A 55 -10.47 -5.42 -2.08
C VAL A 55 -11.08 -4.05 -2.39
N GLY A 56 -10.27 -3.07 -2.74
CA GLY A 56 -10.74 -1.77 -3.19
C GLY A 56 -9.70 -1.05 -4.03
N LYS A 57 -10.15 -0.21 -4.96
CA LYS A 57 -9.26 0.68 -5.72
C LYS A 57 -9.99 1.92 -6.19
N ASP A 58 -9.27 3.02 -6.31
CA ASP A 58 -9.83 4.27 -6.80
C ASP A 58 -8.80 5.06 -7.61
N LEU A 59 -9.33 5.88 -8.51
CA LEU A 59 -8.58 6.84 -9.31
C LEU A 59 -9.07 8.24 -8.97
N PHE A 60 -8.20 9.05 -8.38
CA PHE A 60 -8.49 10.47 -8.15
C PHE A 60 -7.44 11.36 -8.81
N ARG A 61 -7.72 12.66 -8.87
CA ARG A 61 -6.75 13.67 -9.33
C ARG A 61 -6.45 14.62 -8.19
N ASN A 62 -5.18 14.97 -8.03
CA ASN A 62 -4.80 16.02 -7.08
C ASN A 62 -5.17 17.42 -7.60
N ASN A 63 -4.89 18.46 -6.81
CA ASN A 63 -5.16 19.86 -7.17
C ASN A 63 -4.40 20.36 -8.42
N ASN A 64 -3.40 19.61 -8.89
CA ASN A 64 -2.65 19.88 -10.12
C ASN A 64 -3.08 18.97 -11.27
N TYR A 65 -4.21 18.28 -11.13
CA TYR A 65 -4.80 17.35 -12.10
C TYR A 65 -3.95 16.10 -12.42
N HIS A 66 -2.91 15.80 -11.65
CA HIS A 66 -2.16 14.56 -11.80
C HIS A 66 -2.99 13.37 -11.30
N PRO A 67 -3.11 12.27 -12.07
CA PRO A 67 -3.85 11.10 -11.66
C PRO A 67 -3.09 10.30 -10.60
N PHE A 68 -3.81 9.82 -9.58
CA PHE A 68 -3.33 8.94 -8.53
C PHE A 68 -4.14 7.67 -8.50
N GLY A 69 -3.45 6.56 -8.24
CA GLY A 69 -4.08 5.30 -7.89
C GLY A 69 -4.07 5.12 -6.39
N GLN A 70 -5.20 4.74 -5.83
CA GLN A 70 -5.33 4.23 -4.47
C GLN A 70 -5.77 2.78 -4.52
N VAL A 71 -5.17 1.93 -3.69
CA VAL A 71 -5.50 0.51 -3.62
C VAL A 71 -5.55 0.06 -2.17
N ALA A 72 -6.58 -0.72 -1.86
CA ALA A 72 -6.72 -1.51 -0.64
C ALA A 72 -6.53 -2.99 -0.98
N LEU A 73 -5.64 -3.64 -0.25
CA LEU A 73 -5.40 -5.08 -0.30
C LEU A 73 -5.74 -5.69 1.07
N ALA A 74 -6.29 -6.90 1.07
CA ALA A 74 -6.56 -7.66 2.28
C ALA A 74 -5.87 -9.02 2.24
N GLN A 75 -5.23 -9.39 3.36
CA GLN A 75 -4.85 -10.76 3.62
C GLN A 75 -5.98 -11.42 4.40
N ILE A 76 -6.65 -12.38 3.76
CA ILE A 76 -7.82 -13.06 4.31
C ILE A 76 -7.44 -14.50 4.60
N SER A 77 -7.64 -14.93 5.85
CA SER A 77 -7.31 -16.26 6.31
C SER A 77 -8.28 -17.32 5.74
N VAL A 78 -7.91 -18.59 5.87
CA VAL A 78 -8.82 -19.71 5.52
C VAL A 78 -10.07 -19.76 6.40
N THR A 79 -10.02 -19.18 7.60
CA THR A 79 -11.15 -19.04 8.53
C THR A 79 -11.97 -17.77 8.26
N LYS A 80 -11.69 -17.06 7.16
CA LYS A 80 -12.29 -15.76 6.81
C LYS A 80 -12.02 -14.66 7.84
N GLU A 81 -10.89 -14.70 8.51
CA GLU A 81 -10.44 -13.60 9.37
C GLU A 81 -9.56 -12.65 8.55
N LEU A 82 -9.66 -11.36 8.85
CA LEU A 82 -8.77 -10.35 8.28
C LEU A 82 -7.43 -10.40 9.05
N ASP A 83 -6.40 -10.92 8.39
CA ASP A 83 -5.07 -11.09 8.97
C ASP A 83 -4.17 -9.88 8.71
N GLY A 84 -4.43 -9.16 7.63
CA GLY A 84 -3.69 -7.95 7.28
C GLY A 84 -4.41 -7.08 6.27
N LEU A 85 -3.99 -5.82 6.23
CA LEU A 85 -4.45 -4.80 5.29
C LEU A 85 -3.26 -4.08 4.69
N VAL A 86 -3.32 -3.74 3.41
CA VAL A 86 -2.37 -2.80 2.80
C VAL A 86 -3.13 -1.71 2.08
N PHE A 87 -2.82 -0.47 2.40
CA PHE A 87 -3.30 0.69 1.67
C PHE A 87 -2.13 1.36 1.00
N PHE A 88 -2.20 1.64 -0.29
CA PHE A 88 -1.19 2.48 -0.92
C PHE A 88 -1.79 3.51 -1.85
N THR A 89 -1.09 4.63 -1.97
CA THR A 89 -1.38 5.73 -2.88
C THR A 89 -0.11 6.13 -3.60
N THR A 90 -0.18 6.23 -4.93
CA THR A 90 0.95 6.61 -5.79
C THR A 90 0.43 7.38 -7.01
N PRO A 91 1.16 8.39 -7.52
CA PRO A 91 0.80 8.99 -8.80
C PRO A 91 0.90 7.92 -9.90
N LEU A 92 0.03 7.99 -10.88
CA LEU A 92 0.12 7.14 -12.07
C LEU A 92 0.90 7.85 -13.16
N GLU A 93 0.78 9.17 -13.21
CA GLU A 93 1.46 10.04 -14.16
C GLU A 93 1.90 11.33 -13.46
N SER A 94 3.21 11.57 -13.45
CA SER A 94 3.82 12.79 -12.94
C SER A 94 4.98 13.19 -13.86
N HIS A 95 5.03 14.46 -14.25
CA HIS A 95 6.08 14.95 -15.14
C HIS A 95 7.37 15.22 -14.34
N PHE A 96 8.53 15.12 -14.99
CA PHE A 96 9.84 15.35 -14.35
C PHE A 96 10.00 16.74 -13.70
N GLY A 97 9.24 17.75 -14.15
CA GLY A 97 9.22 19.09 -13.55
C GLY A 97 8.33 19.24 -12.32
N TYR A 98 7.55 18.21 -11.98
CA TYR A 98 6.69 18.19 -10.79
C TYR A 98 7.39 17.45 -9.65
N GLY A 99 7.55 18.12 -8.51
CA GLY A 99 8.18 17.55 -7.31
C GLY A 99 7.18 17.41 -6.18
N PHE A 100 7.19 16.27 -5.51
CA PHE A 100 6.49 16.12 -4.23
C PHE A 100 7.31 16.74 -3.11
N TYR A 101 6.77 17.76 -2.45
CA TYR A 101 7.46 18.41 -1.35
C TYR A 101 7.45 17.55 -0.08
N ALA A 102 8.51 17.70 0.71
CA ALA A 102 8.57 17.19 2.06
C ALA A 102 7.68 18.05 2.96
N THR A 103 6.62 17.46 3.52
CA THR A 103 5.74 18.12 4.49
C THR A 103 5.94 17.50 5.88
N GLY A 104 5.22 18.02 6.89
CA GLY A 104 5.07 17.40 8.21
C GLY A 104 4.42 16.01 8.18
N ALA A 105 4.24 15.40 7.01
CA ALA A 105 3.80 14.01 6.86
C ALA A 105 4.74 12.99 7.54
N CYS A 106 5.99 13.36 7.78
CA CYS A 106 6.94 12.57 8.58
C CYS A 106 7.10 13.04 10.02
N ASP A 107 6.26 13.98 10.48
CA ASP A 107 6.26 14.35 11.88
C ASP A 107 5.51 13.30 12.69
N ARG A 108 5.97 13.09 13.91
CA ARG A 108 5.31 12.19 14.85
C ARG A 108 3.89 12.69 15.12
N ARG A 109 2.91 11.79 15.02
CA ARG A 109 1.51 12.08 15.35
C ARG A 109 1.20 11.66 16.77
N GLU A 110 0.18 12.28 17.34
CA GLU A 110 -0.41 11.84 18.60
C GLU A 110 -0.95 10.41 18.43
N GLY A 111 -0.64 9.51 19.36
CA GLY A 111 -0.99 8.08 19.25
C GLY A 111 0.04 7.21 18.52
N ASP A 112 1.15 7.76 18.03
CA ASP A 112 2.24 6.93 17.50
C ASP A 112 2.83 6.06 18.61
N LEU A 113 2.75 4.75 18.39
CA LEU A 113 3.42 3.77 19.23
C LEU A 113 4.93 3.86 19.00
N TYR A 114 5.34 3.96 17.73
CA TYR A 114 6.72 4.13 17.28
C TYR A 114 6.79 5.11 16.11
N HIS A 115 7.90 5.84 15.99
CA HIS A 115 8.16 6.78 14.90
C HIS A 115 9.66 6.90 14.68
N GLU A 116 10.09 6.76 13.43
CA GLU A 116 11.47 6.98 13.02
C GLU A 116 11.49 7.76 11.70
N LYS A 117 12.42 8.72 11.60
CA LYS A 117 12.60 9.57 10.44
C LYS A 117 13.94 9.28 9.79
N SER A 118 13.93 8.72 8.58
CA SER A 118 15.10 8.51 7.73
C SER A 118 15.18 9.59 6.64
N SER A 119 15.13 10.88 7.02
CA SER A 119 15.26 11.95 6.02
C SER A 119 16.72 12.15 5.63
N ASN A 120 17.08 11.89 4.38
CA ASN A 120 18.29 12.44 3.78
C ASN A 120 17.92 13.64 2.91
N GLN A 121 17.98 14.84 3.51
CA GLN A 121 17.62 16.09 2.84
C GLN A 121 18.52 16.41 1.63
N GLU A 122 19.76 15.92 1.60
CA GLU A 122 20.73 16.23 0.53
C GLU A 122 20.37 15.62 -0.83
N LEU A 123 19.56 14.55 -0.86
CA LEU A 123 19.14 13.87 -2.09
C LEU A 123 17.67 14.12 -2.46
N GLY A 124 16.98 15.01 -1.73
CA GLY A 124 15.53 15.22 -1.92
C GLY A 124 14.68 13.98 -1.61
N VAL A 125 15.22 13.05 -0.81
CA VAL A 125 14.56 11.81 -0.41
C VAL A 125 14.02 11.97 1.01
N GLN A 126 12.69 11.90 1.15
CA GLN A 126 12.05 11.82 2.45
C GLN A 126 11.54 10.40 2.66
N GLY A 127 12.20 9.68 3.58
CA GLY A 127 11.73 8.42 4.16
C GLY A 127 11.35 8.66 5.62
N CYS A 128 10.26 8.03 6.04
CA CYS A 128 9.90 7.90 7.44
C CYS A 128 8.94 6.73 7.58
N PHE A 129 8.90 6.17 8.79
CA PHE A 129 7.83 5.27 9.16
C PHE A 129 7.32 5.50 10.57
N SER A 130 6.07 5.10 10.79
CA SER A 130 5.43 5.12 12.11
C SER A 130 4.60 3.87 12.30
N VAL A 131 4.51 3.39 13.54
CA VAL A 131 3.65 2.28 13.92
C VAL A 131 2.55 2.79 14.84
N ARG A 132 1.29 2.49 14.51
CA ARG A 132 0.09 2.94 15.23
C ARG A 132 -0.90 1.79 15.38
N ASP A 133 -1.66 1.76 16.47
CA ASP A 133 -2.85 0.90 16.58
C ASP A 133 -4.05 1.71 16.08
N LEU A 134 -4.60 1.33 14.92
CA LEU A 134 -5.70 2.04 14.27
C LEU A 134 -6.92 1.13 14.13
N GLY A 135 -8.10 1.74 14.24
CA GLY A 135 -9.35 1.06 13.97
C GLY A 135 -9.39 0.51 12.54
N VAL A 136 -9.94 -0.69 12.38
CA VAL A 136 -10.09 -1.36 11.07
C VAL A 136 -11.45 -1.06 10.44
N SER A 137 -12.33 -0.34 11.14
CA SER A 137 -13.57 0.15 10.54
C SER A 137 -13.22 1.08 9.37
N LEU A 138 -13.69 0.69 8.19
CA LEU A 138 -13.58 1.44 6.94
C LEU A 138 -14.89 2.15 6.58
N ASP A 139 -15.91 1.90 7.41
CA ASP A 139 -17.23 2.53 7.41
C ASP A 139 -17.07 4.06 7.47
N ASP A 140 -17.90 4.79 6.73
CA ASP A 140 -17.92 6.26 6.64
C ASP A 140 -16.62 6.93 6.10
N SER A 141 -15.72 6.17 5.47
CA SER A 141 -14.59 6.75 4.75
C SER A 141 -15.05 7.56 3.53
N ASP A 142 -14.59 8.81 3.42
CA ASP A 142 -14.75 9.64 2.21
C ASP A 142 -13.93 9.13 1.00
N GLU A 143 -12.98 8.21 1.24
CA GLU A 143 -12.12 7.62 0.21
C GLU A 143 -12.77 6.37 -0.41
N ALA A 144 -13.10 6.43 -1.71
CA ALA A 144 -13.91 5.42 -2.39
C ALA A 144 -13.26 4.02 -2.41
N HIS A 145 -11.93 3.93 -2.41
CA HIS A 145 -11.25 2.64 -2.35
C HIS A 145 -11.43 1.93 -1.00
N LEU A 146 -11.63 2.68 0.09
CA LEU A 146 -11.91 2.12 1.41
C LEU A 146 -13.37 1.69 1.53
N THR A 147 -14.31 2.47 0.98
CA THR A 147 -15.73 2.05 0.88
C THR A 147 -15.89 0.76 0.07
N GLN A 148 -15.13 0.61 -1.03
CA GLN A 148 -15.12 -0.63 -1.81
C GLN A 148 -14.54 -1.80 -1.01
N ALA A 149 -13.43 -1.57 -0.28
CA ALA A 149 -12.83 -2.58 0.57
C ALA A 149 -13.80 -3.06 1.64
N ASP A 150 -14.50 -2.13 2.29
CA ASP A 150 -15.53 -2.43 3.28
C ASP A 150 -16.63 -3.34 2.71
N SER A 151 -17.23 -2.91 1.59
CA SER A 151 -18.26 -3.67 0.90
C SER A 151 -17.79 -5.05 0.45
N TYR A 152 -16.54 -5.18 0.00
CA TYR A 152 -15.94 -6.47 -0.36
C TYR A 152 -15.84 -7.39 0.86
N LEU A 153 -15.27 -6.90 1.96
CA LEU A 153 -15.09 -7.68 3.19
C LEU A 153 -16.44 -8.17 3.73
N ASP A 154 -17.46 -7.32 3.72
CA ASP A 154 -18.82 -7.68 4.15
C ASP A 154 -19.47 -8.72 3.23
N THR A 155 -19.44 -8.50 1.92
CA THR A 155 -20.02 -9.42 0.94
C THR A 155 -19.39 -10.83 1.05
N HIS A 156 -18.12 -10.90 1.42
CA HIS A 156 -17.38 -12.17 1.57
C HIS A 156 -17.45 -12.76 2.98
N ASN A 157 -18.13 -12.08 3.92
CA ASN A 157 -18.24 -12.44 5.34
C ASN A 157 -16.86 -12.58 5.99
N VAL A 158 -15.98 -11.61 5.75
CA VAL A 158 -14.67 -11.55 6.39
C VAL A 158 -14.82 -10.92 7.77
N TYR A 159 -14.41 -11.64 8.80
CA TYR A 159 -14.38 -11.15 10.16
C TYR A 159 -13.28 -10.10 10.34
N ARG A 160 -13.68 -8.93 10.84
CA ARG A 160 -12.82 -7.78 11.08
C ARG A 160 -12.61 -7.63 12.59
N HIS A 161 -11.35 -7.56 13.03
CA HIS A 161 -11.05 -7.15 14.40
C HIS A 161 -11.21 -5.63 14.55
N ASP A 162 -11.45 -5.14 15.77
CA ASP A 162 -11.65 -3.71 16.02
C ASP A 162 -10.47 -2.84 15.55
N SER A 163 -9.24 -3.36 15.65
CA SER A 163 -8.01 -2.62 15.34
C SER A 163 -6.87 -3.50 14.85
N MET A 164 -5.89 -2.89 14.18
CA MET A 164 -4.65 -3.51 13.72
C MET A 164 -3.45 -2.58 13.95
N LEU A 165 -2.24 -3.17 13.97
CA LEU A 165 -1.01 -2.40 13.96
C LEU A 165 -0.68 -1.99 12.53
N PHE A 166 -0.70 -0.69 12.25
CA PHE A 166 -0.32 -0.14 10.96
C PHE A 166 1.09 0.43 11.00
N SER A 167 1.96 -0.10 10.14
CA SER A 167 3.24 0.49 9.79
C SER A 167 3.07 1.36 8.54
N ALA A 168 3.16 2.67 8.70
CA ALA A 168 2.93 3.64 7.64
C ALA A 168 4.26 4.21 7.14
N TYR A 169 4.49 4.14 5.83
CA TYR A 169 5.65 4.68 5.14
C TYR A 169 5.25 5.80 4.20
N ARG A 170 6.19 6.73 4.06
CA ARG A 170 6.17 7.70 2.96
C ARG A 170 7.53 7.73 2.29
N VAL A 171 7.53 7.53 0.98
CA VAL A 171 8.73 7.55 0.13
C VAL A 171 8.55 8.60 -0.94
N VAL A 172 9.50 9.52 -1.06
CA VAL A 172 9.51 10.54 -2.11
C VAL A 172 10.89 10.68 -2.72
N ARG A 173 10.93 10.87 -4.05
CA ARG A 173 12.11 11.32 -4.81
C ARG A 173 11.66 12.01 -6.09
N GLY A 174 11.79 13.34 -6.16
CA GLY A 174 11.36 14.11 -7.33
C GLY A 174 9.86 13.92 -7.63
N HIS A 175 9.56 13.36 -8.80
CA HIS A 175 8.19 13.10 -9.28
C HIS A 175 7.60 11.76 -8.79
N LYS A 176 8.36 10.95 -8.04
CA LYS A 176 7.86 9.70 -7.43
C LYS A 176 7.37 9.96 -6.00
N LEU A 177 6.21 9.42 -5.67
CA LEU A 177 5.63 9.42 -4.32
C LEU A 177 4.95 8.08 -4.06
N LEU A 178 5.29 7.44 -2.94
CA LEU A 178 4.53 6.34 -2.37
C LEU A 178 4.12 6.72 -0.95
N VAL A 179 2.82 6.60 -0.67
CA VAL A 179 2.30 6.49 0.69
C VAL A 179 1.77 5.09 0.82
N VAL A 180 2.29 4.29 1.76
CA VAL A 180 1.84 2.92 1.98
C VAL A 180 1.67 2.64 3.46
N GLN A 181 0.63 1.91 3.82
CA GLN A 181 0.38 1.45 5.18
C GLN A 181 0.21 -0.06 5.17
N TYR A 182 0.92 -0.75 6.07
CA TYR A 182 0.85 -2.20 6.27
C TYR A 182 0.21 -2.47 7.63
N GLY A 183 -1.04 -2.93 7.62
CA GLY A 183 -1.82 -3.35 8.77
C GLY A 183 -1.60 -4.83 9.08
N PHE A 184 -1.30 -5.13 10.34
CA PHE A 184 -1.04 -6.47 10.83
C PHE A 184 -1.97 -6.82 11.99
N ASN A 185 -2.57 -8.00 11.93
CA ASN A 185 -3.35 -8.54 13.04
C ASN A 185 -2.44 -9.02 14.19
N TYR A 186 -2.18 -8.13 15.14
CA TYR A 186 -1.33 -8.40 16.30
C TYR A 186 -1.92 -9.42 17.30
N ARG A 187 -3.14 -9.93 17.07
CA ARG A 187 -3.77 -10.97 17.90
C ARG A 187 -3.39 -12.37 17.45
N GLN A 188 -2.77 -12.52 16.27
CA GLN A 188 -2.31 -13.80 15.76
C GLN A 188 -1.20 -14.40 16.65
N PRO A 189 -1.01 -15.74 16.62
CA PRO A 189 0.14 -16.37 17.26
C PRO A 189 1.47 -15.74 16.80
N THR A 190 2.45 -15.72 17.70
CA THR A 190 3.81 -15.26 17.36
C THR A 190 4.36 -16.02 16.15
N GLY A 191 4.93 -15.28 15.20
CA GLY A 191 5.42 -15.82 13.92
C GLY A 191 4.38 -15.83 12.79
N ASN A 192 3.09 -15.66 13.10
CA ASN A 192 2.04 -15.56 12.09
C ASN A 192 1.72 -14.11 11.72
N VAL A 193 1.96 -13.14 12.62
CA VAL A 193 1.74 -11.70 12.38
C VAL A 193 2.45 -11.19 11.13
N ILE A 194 3.66 -11.73 10.87
CA ILE A 194 4.40 -11.56 9.62
C ILE A 194 5.02 -12.92 9.29
N PRO A 195 4.38 -13.73 8.43
CA PRO A 195 4.80 -15.10 8.20
C PRO A 195 6.25 -15.20 7.69
N GLY A 196 7.06 -16.04 8.35
CA GLY A 196 8.44 -16.31 7.94
C GLY A 196 9.43 -15.19 8.29
N TYR A 197 9.00 -14.15 9.02
CA TYR A 197 9.89 -13.10 9.50
C TYR A 197 10.39 -13.38 10.92
N THR A 198 11.69 -13.24 11.12
CA THR A 198 12.33 -13.25 12.44
C THR A 198 13.17 -11.99 12.57
N PRO A 199 12.92 -11.14 13.59
CA PRO A 199 13.74 -9.96 13.85
C PRO A 199 15.23 -10.30 14.03
N ALA A 200 16.11 -9.51 13.41
CA ALA A 200 17.56 -9.62 13.64
C ALA A 200 17.94 -9.15 15.05
N GLU A 201 17.24 -8.13 15.55
CA GLU A 201 17.37 -7.62 16.91
C GLU A 201 16.02 -7.67 17.62
N LYS A 202 16.03 -8.04 18.90
CA LYS A 202 14.83 -7.93 19.75
C LYS A 202 14.61 -6.46 20.07
N PHE A 203 13.63 -5.87 19.41
CA PHE A 203 13.15 -4.55 19.79
C PHE A 203 12.42 -4.66 21.14
N ASN A 204 12.80 -3.85 22.14
CA ASN A 204 12.08 -3.77 23.40
C ASN A 204 11.24 -2.50 23.42
N TYR A 205 9.94 -2.67 23.61
CA TYR A 205 8.99 -1.58 23.72
C TYR A 205 8.51 -1.40 25.16
N ASP A 206 8.96 -0.33 25.81
CA ASP A 206 8.71 -0.10 27.25
C ASP A 206 7.30 0.41 27.58
N LYS A 207 6.48 0.75 26.57
CA LYS A 207 5.09 1.19 26.81
C LYS A 207 4.16 -0.02 26.95
N SER A 208 3.17 0.12 27.84
CA SER A 208 2.13 -0.89 28.02
C SER A 208 1.29 -1.06 26.74
N PHE A 209 1.28 -2.26 26.16
CA PHE A 209 0.45 -2.60 25.01
C PHE A 209 -0.22 -3.96 25.23
N GLY A 210 -1.44 -3.93 25.76
CA GLY A 210 -2.27 -5.11 25.97
C GLY A 210 -1.58 -6.25 26.72
N ARG A 211 -1.65 -7.46 26.15
CA ARG A 211 -1.08 -8.69 26.71
C ARG A 211 0.32 -8.95 26.13
N GLU A 212 1.09 -9.83 26.77
CA GLU A 212 2.46 -10.17 26.33
C GLU A 212 2.55 -10.56 24.85
N LEU A 213 1.61 -11.39 24.35
CA LEU A 213 1.52 -11.75 22.94
C LEU A 213 1.44 -10.52 22.02
N TRP A 214 0.60 -9.55 22.37
CA TRP A 214 0.38 -8.34 21.58
C TRP A 214 1.61 -7.44 21.61
N LYS A 215 2.26 -7.34 22.77
CA LYS A 215 3.55 -6.65 22.90
C LYS A 215 4.62 -7.29 22.01
N THR A 216 4.78 -8.62 22.06
CA THR A 216 5.74 -9.34 21.20
C THR A 216 5.46 -9.11 19.70
N ASN A 217 4.18 -9.12 19.30
CA ASN A 217 3.81 -8.86 17.92
C ASN A 217 4.04 -7.39 17.52
N LEU A 218 3.82 -6.43 18.43
CA LEU A 218 4.18 -5.02 18.21
C LEU A 218 5.69 -4.86 18.00
N GLU A 219 6.51 -5.46 18.86
CA GLU A 219 7.97 -5.46 18.72
C GLU A 219 8.41 -6.08 17.39
N THR A 220 7.74 -7.15 16.95
CA THR A 220 7.97 -7.79 15.65
C THR A 220 7.62 -6.85 14.50
N VAL A 221 6.47 -6.15 14.55
CA VAL A 221 6.07 -5.18 13.53
C VAL A 221 7.04 -4.01 13.48
N ILE A 222 7.50 -3.49 14.62
CA ILE A 222 8.49 -2.40 14.67
C ILE A 222 9.81 -2.85 14.06
N ALA A 223 10.31 -4.03 14.45
CA ALA A 223 11.56 -4.58 13.91
C ALA A 223 11.46 -4.80 12.39
N TRP A 224 10.38 -5.41 11.91
CA TRP A 224 10.14 -5.59 10.48
C TRP A 224 10.14 -4.24 9.77
N SER A 225 9.49 -3.25 10.39
CA SER A 225 9.32 -1.95 9.77
C SER A 225 10.65 -1.24 9.57
N LYS A 226 11.52 -1.32 10.58
CA LYS A 226 12.87 -0.78 10.54
C LYS A 226 13.75 -1.51 9.54
N GLU A 227 13.77 -2.84 9.59
CA GLU A 227 14.63 -3.67 8.73
C GLU A 227 14.22 -3.62 7.24
N LYS A 228 12.94 -3.36 6.95
CA LYS A 228 12.43 -3.27 5.57
C LYS A 228 12.39 -1.86 5.00
N GLU A 229 12.64 -0.82 5.79
CA GLU A 229 12.56 0.56 5.33
C GLU A 229 13.36 0.81 4.04
N ASP A 230 14.64 0.44 4.04
CA ASP A 230 15.51 0.63 2.88
C ASP A 230 15.05 -0.18 1.66
N THR A 231 14.55 -1.40 1.87
CA THR A 231 14.08 -2.29 0.79
C THR A 231 12.77 -1.78 0.20
N ILE A 232 11.82 -1.32 1.02
CA ILE A 232 10.57 -0.70 0.56
C ILE A 232 10.89 0.54 -0.28
N ARG A 233 11.83 1.36 0.21
CA ARG A 233 12.26 2.56 -0.48
C ARG A 233 12.93 2.25 -1.82
N SER A 234 13.91 1.36 -1.87
CA SER A 234 14.62 1.02 -3.12
C SER A 234 13.69 0.33 -4.12
N THR A 235 12.84 -0.59 -3.68
CA THR A 235 11.86 -1.30 -4.54
C THR A 235 10.94 -0.34 -5.28
N PHE A 236 10.59 0.79 -4.66
CA PHE A 236 9.75 1.80 -5.31
C PHE A 236 10.55 2.81 -6.15
N LEU A 237 11.75 3.19 -5.70
CA LEU A 237 12.51 4.28 -6.32
C LEU A 237 13.40 3.85 -7.48
N ASP A 238 13.91 2.62 -7.46
CA ASP A 238 14.81 2.06 -8.48
C ASP A 238 14.03 1.50 -9.68
#